data_AF-A0A538DK69-F1
#
_entry.id   AF-A0A538DK69-F1
#
_cell.length_a   1.000
_cell.length_b   1.000
_cell.length_c   1.000
_cell.angle_alpha   90.00
_cell.angle_beta   90.00
_cell.angle_gamma   90.00
#
_symmetry.space_group_name_H-M   'P 1'
#
loop_
_entity.id
_entity.type
_entity.pdbx_description
1 polymer ?
#
loop_
_entity_poly.entity_id
_entity_poly.type
_entity_poly.pdbx_seq_one_letter_code
_entity_poly.pdbx_strand_id
1 'polypeptide(L)'
;MNLIERIDEARARWNVLEHPFYARWERGELTQQALSFYAGEYRHAVAALADAAATGGDPEHAAEEAAHIEIWDDFAAALDAPLDREPTPETAACAEAWRPEDSLEARAVLYAVESSQPEIARTKLRGLVDHYGFTAGSRGTQYFELHAERDEEHASTSAAVLREAPADDADRLVDAATAALKGNWQLLDGVTSRI
;
A
#
# COMPACT_ATOMS: atom_id res chain seq x y z
N MET A 1 -20.80 -11.59 -11.59
CA MET A 1 -19.57 -10.82 -11.34
C MET A 1 -18.45 -11.82 -11.17
N ASN A 2 -17.36 -11.67 -11.91
CA ASN A 2 -16.17 -12.50 -11.76
C ASN A 2 -15.36 -12.06 -10.53
N LEU A 3 -14.36 -12.86 -10.13
CA LEU A 3 -13.53 -12.59 -8.95
C LEU A 3 -12.88 -11.19 -8.99
N ILE A 4 -12.30 -10.81 -10.12
CA ILE A 4 -11.62 -9.52 -10.31
C ILE A 4 -12.60 -8.36 -10.12
N GLU A 5 -13.77 -8.42 -10.77
CA GLU A 5 -14.80 -7.39 -10.64
C GLU A 5 -15.26 -7.21 -9.18
N ARG A 6 -15.33 -8.30 -8.39
CA ARG A 6 -15.66 -8.23 -6.95
C ARG A 6 -14.58 -7.53 -6.13
N ILE A 7 -13.30 -7.78 -6.44
CA ILE A 7 -12.18 -7.10 -5.77
C ILE A 7 -12.12 -5.62 -6.20
N ASP A 8 -12.38 -5.32 -7.47
CA ASP A 8 -12.47 -3.94 -7.99
C ASP A 8 -13.56 -3.13 -7.28
N GLU A 9 -14.75 -3.72 -7.04
CA GLU A 9 -15.81 -3.08 -6.26
C GLU A 9 -15.39 -2.81 -4.82
N ALA A 10 -14.70 -3.77 -4.17
CA ALA A 10 -14.16 -3.57 -2.84
C ALA A 10 -13.11 -2.45 -2.82
N ARG A 11 -12.25 -2.37 -3.84
CA ARG A 11 -11.24 -1.29 -3.99
C ARG A 11 -11.89 0.07 -4.15
N ALA A 12 -12.94 0.17 -4.96
CA ALA A 12 -13.70 1.41 -5.11
C ALA A 12 -14.36 1.84 -3.78
N ARG A 13 -14.88 0.89 -3.01
CA ARG A 13 -15.51 1.16 -1.71
C ARG A 13 -14.50 1.58 -0.64
N TRP A 14 -13.31 1.01 -0.65
CA TRP A 14 -12.23 1.26 0.31
C TRP A 14 -11.08 2.03 -0.34
N ASN A 15 -11.41 2.99 -1.21
CA ASN A 15 -10.42 3.82 -1.88
C ASN A 15 -9.79 4.80 -0.88
N VAL A 16 -8.54 4.57 -0.50
CA VAL A 16 -7.84 5.43 0.46
C VAL A 16 -7.69 6.88 -0.03
N LEU A 17 -7.75 7.16 -1.34
CA LEU A 17 -7.72 8.54 -1.84
C LEU A 17 -8.94 9.36 -1.42
N GLU A 18 -10.05 8.70 -1.10
CA GLU A 18 -11.25 9.34 -0.54
C GLU A 18 -11.17 9.52 0.99
N HIS A 19 -10.09 9.03 1.63
CA HIS A 19 -9.88 9.19 3.06
C HIS A 19 -9.55 10.66 3.40
N PRO A 20 -10.06 11.23 4.52
CA PRO A 20 -9.75 12.61 4.93
C PRO A 20 -8.26 12.95 5.03
N PHE A 21 -7.43 11.95 5.30
CA PHE A 21 -5.97 12.06 5.26
C PHE A 21 -5.46 12.55 3.90
N TYR A 22 -5.90 11.94 2.80
CA TYR A 22 -5.46 12.35 1.46
C TYR A 22 -6.04 13.70 1.05
N ALA A 23 -7.26 14.03 1.50
CA ALA A 23 -7.81 15.36 1.30
C ALA A 23 -6.94 16.46 1.97
N ARG A 24 -6.38 16.21 3.16
CA ARG A 24 -5.38 17.09 3.81
C ARG A 24 -4.04 17.07 3.06
N TRP A 25 -3.61 15.88 2.63
CA TRP A 25 -2.37 15.69 1.88
C TRP A 25 -2.33 16.57 0.63
N GLU A 26 -3.37 16.50 -0.21
CA GLU A 26 -3.47 17.23 -1.47
C GLU A 26 -3.68 18.73 -1.31
N ARG A 27 -4.04 19.21 -0.11
CA ARG A 27 -4.16 20.64 0.20
C ARG A 27 -2.93 21.22 0.87
N GLY A 28 -1.88 20.42 1.11
CA GLY A 28 -0.69 20.88 1.83
C GLY A 28 -0.92 21.11 3.32
N GLU A 29 -1.94 20.49 3.92
CA GLU A 29 -2.37 20.74 5.31
C GLU A 29 -1.70 19.81 6.34
N LEU A 30 -0.79 18.95 5.91
CA LEU A 30 -0.01 18.08 6.78
C LEU A 30 1.28 18.77 7.21
N THR A 31 1.61 18.70 8.49
CA THR A 31 2.88 19.20 9.01
C THR A 31 4.01 18.22 8.71
N GLN A 32 5.27 18.67 8.78
CA GLN A 32 6.43 17.78 8.69
C GLN A 32 6.36 16.64 9.72
N GLN A 33 5.93 16.92 10.95
CA GLN A 33 5.75 15.91 11.99
C GLN A 33 4.66 14.89 11.63
N ALA A 34 3.58 15.33 10.99
CA ALA A 34 2.51 14.46 10.54
C ALA A 34 2.97 13.52 9.41
N LEU A 35 3.72 14.05 8.44
CA LEU A 35 4.32 13.25 7.36
C LEU A 35 5.36 12.26 7.90
N SER A 36 6.21 12.71 8.84
CA SER A 36 7.20 11.89 9.53
C SER A 36 6.55 10.72 10.28
N PHE A 37 5.46 11.00 11.02
CA PHE A 37 4.69 9.95 11.69
C PHE A 37 4.05 8.97 10.69
N TYR A 38 3.43 9.49 9.62
CA TYR A 38 2.87 8.68 8.54
C TYR A 38 3.92 7.76 7.90
N ALA A 39 5.11 8.29 7.61
CA ALA A 39 6.18 7.52 6.97
C ALA A 39 6.65 6.34 7.85
N GLY A 40 6.75 6.55 9.16
CA GLY A 40 7.07 5.50 10.13
C GLY A 40 5.98 4.42 10.20
N GLU A 41 4.71 4.82 10.34
CA GLU A 41 3.59 3.87 10.43
C GLU A 41 3.43 3.06 9.13
N TYR A 42 3.46 3.72 7.98
CA TYR A 42 3.21 3.05 6.70
C TYR A 42 4.39 2.15 6.27
N ARG A 43 5.60 2.33 6.84
CA ARG A 43 6.71 1.39 6.65
C ARG A 43 6.33 -0.05 7.05
N HIS A 44 5.52 -0.21 8.09
CA HIS A 44 5.03 -1.54 8.50
C HIS A 44 4.13 -2.18 7.43
N ALA A 45 3.33 -1.37 6.72
CA ALA A 45 2.53 -1.85 5.60
C ALA A 45 3.41 -2.23 4.40
N VAL A 46 4.45 -1.43 4.09
CA VAL A 46 5.42 -1.78 3.03
C VAL A 46 6.12 -3.12 3.34
N ALA A 47 6.55 -3.32 4.58
CA ALA A 47 7.13 -4.60 5.01
C ALA A 47 6.12 -5.76 4.91
N ALA A 48 4.87 -5.56 5.32
CA ALA A 48 3.83 -6.57 5.21
C ALA A 48 3.52 -6.95 3.74
N LEU A 49 3.58 -5.98 2.81
CA LEU A 49 3.41 -6.25 1.39
C LEU A 49 4.55 -7.11 0.83
N ALA A 50 5.79 -6.82 1.24
CA ALA A 50 6.95 -7.64 0.87
C ALA A 50 6.83 -9.09 1.39
N ASP A 51 6.34 -9.27 2.62
CA ASP A 51 6.06 -10.59 3.19
C ASP A 51 4.95 -11.32 2.42
N ALA A 52 3.91 -10.60 1.99
CA ALA A 52 2.85 -11.14 1.13
C ALA A 52 3.40 -11.56 -0.25
N ALA A 53 4.24 -10.72 -0.87
CA ALA A 53 4.90 -11.01 -2.14
C ALA A 53 5.77 -12.28 -2.06
N ALA A 54 6.51 -12.45 -0.96
CA ALA A 54 7.29 -13.67 -0.70
C ALA A 54 6.42 -14.94 -0.62
N THR A 55 5.14 -14.83 -0.27
CA THR A 55 4.18 -15.94 -0.25
C THR A 55 3.48 -16.14 -1.60
N GLY A 56 3.46 -15.11 -2.47
CA GLY A 56 2.76 -15.10 -3.76
C GLY A 56 3.29 -16.04 -4.84
N GLY A 57 4.42 -16.72 -4.59
CA GLY A 57 4.98 -17.73 -5.49
C GLY A 57 5.71 -17.17 -6.71
N ASP A 58 6.13 -15.90 -6.67
CA ASP A 58 6.96 -15.24 -7.68
C ASP A 58 8.23 -14.68 -7.04
N PRO A 59 9.37 -15.39 -7.18
CA PRO A 59 10.62 -14.98 -6.54
C PRO A 59 11.19 -13.65 -7.04
N GLU A 60 10.88 -13.24 -8.28
CA GLU A 60 11.37 -11.97 -8.84
C GLU A 60 10.59 -10.82 -8.22
N HIS A 61 9.25 -10.91 -8.24
CA HIS A 61 8.37 -9.95 -7.58
C HIS A 61 8.66 -9.85 -6.07
N ALA A 62 8.87 -10.97 -5.38
CA ALA A 62 9.24 -10.99 -3.97
C ALA A 62 10.57 -10.27 -3.68
N ALA A 63 11.57 -10.44 -4.56
CA ALA A 63 12.86 -9.75 -4.40
C ALA A 63 12.74 -8.25 -4.66
N GLU A 64 11.89 -7.84 -5.60
CA GLU A 64 11.58 -6.42 -5.87
C GLU A 64 10.89 -5.76 -4.67
N GLU A 65 9.82 -6.35 -4.14
CA GLU A 65 9.11 -5.78 -2.98
C GLU A 65 9.98 -5.73 -1.72
N ALA A 66 10.87 -6.71 -1.53
CA ALA A 66 11.86 -6.66 -0.46
C ALA A 66 12.82 -5.48 -0.62
N ALA A 67 13.26 -5.17 -1.85
CA ALA A 67 14.11 -4.02 -2.13
C ALA A 67 13.36 -2.67 -1.98
N HIS A 68 12.05 -2.65 -2.21
CA HIS A 68 11.23 -1.45 -2.04
C HIS A 68 11.21 -0.93 -0.60
N ILE A 69 11.47 -1.78 0.41
CA ILE A 69 11.61 -1.37 1.80
C ILE A 69 12.75 -0.35 1.96
N GLU A 70 13.90 -0.57 1.31
CA GLU A 70 15.03 0.38 1.39
C GLU A 70 14.69 1.71 0.69
N ILE A 71 13.92 1.67 -0.40
CA ILE A 71 13.46 2.88 -1.10
C ILE A 71 12.44 3.65 -0.25
N TRP A 72 11.58 2.96 0.51
CA TRP A 72 10.71 3.60 1.50
C TRP A 72 11.52 4.22 2.64
N ASP A 73 12.59 3.56 3.10
CA ASP A 73 13.47 4.07 4.15
C ASP A 73 14.15 5.38 3.72
N ASP A 74 14.46 5.57 2.43
CA ASP A 74 14.91 6.85 1.88
C ASP A 74 13.85 7.97 1.99
N PHE A 75 12.58 7.65 1.75
CA PHE A 75 11.47 8.60 1.96
C PHE A 75 11.31 8.95 3.44
N ALA A 76 11.33 7.94 4.31
CA ALA A 76 11.26 8.14 5.75
C ALA A 76 12.43 8.99 6.28
N ALA A 77 13.65 8.74 5.79
CA ALA A 77 14.84 9.51 6.15
C ALA A 77 14.74 10.99 5.73
N ALA A 78 14.14 11.28 4.58
CA ALA A 78 13.89 12.66 4.13
C ALA A 78 12.92 13.44 5.04
N LEU A 79 12.16 12.74 5.89
CA LEU A 79 11.23 13.31 6.87
C LEU A 79 11.72 13.18 8.32
N ASP A 80 12.97 12.75 8.53
CA ASP A 80 13.52 12.42 9.86
C ASP A 80 12.59 11.46 10.64
N ALA A 81 11.94 10.52 9.93
CA ALA A 81 10.96 9.61 10.53
C ALA A 81 11.63 8.52 11.37
N PRO A 82 11.24 8.36 12.65
CA PRO A 82 11.70 7.25 13.47
C PRO A 82 11.05 5.93 13.02
N LEU A 83 11.88 4.96 12.65
CA LEU A 83 11.45 3.65 12.12
C LEU A 83 11.47 2.52 13.16
N ASP A 84 11.95 2.81 14.38
CA ASP A 84 12.06 1.89 15.50
C ASP A 84 10.85 1.93 16.44
N ARG A 85 9.81 2.69 16.08
CA ARG A 85 8.59 2.79 16.86
C ARG A 85 7.77 1.51 16.76
N GLU A 86 7.13 1.15 17.86
CA GLU A 86 6.06 0.15 17.85
C GLU A 86 4.88 0.68 17.02
N PRO A 87 4.28 -0.16 16.14
CA PRO A 87 3.17 0.25 15.31
C PRO A 87 1.96 0.61 16.17
N THR A 88 1.14 1.55 15.70
CA THR A 88 -0.19 1.74 16.29
C THR A 88 -1.06 0.48 16.16
N PRO A 89 -2.09 0.31 16.99
CA PRO A 89 -3.02 -0.82 16.86
C PRO A 89 -3.63 -0.93 15.47
N GLU A 90 -3.94 0.20 14.84
CA GLU A 90 -4.48 0.24 13.48
C GLU A 90 -3.45 -0.20 12.42
N THR A 91 -2.21 0.25 12.55
CA THR A 91 -1.10 -0.18 11.69
C THR A 91 -0.80 -1.67 11.85
N ALA A 92 -0.77 -2.17 13.08
CA ALA A 92 -0.58 -3.60 13.35
C ALA A 92 -1.73 -4.44 12.76
N ALA A 93 -2.98 -3.97 12.86
CA ALA A 93 -4.13 -4.63 12.25
C ALA A 93 -4.06 -4.62 10.71
N CYS A 94 -3.55 -3.55 10.10
CA CYS A 94 -3.30 -3.48 8.65
C CYS A 94 -2.26 -4.52 8.22
N ALA A 95 -1.11 -4.57 8.90
CA ALA A 95 -0.06 -5.53 8.60
C ALA A 95 -0.54 -6.99 8.75
N GLU A 96 -1.33 -7.29 9.78
CA GLU A 96 -1.93 -8.62 9.95
C GLU A 96 -2.97 -8.93 8.86
N ALA A 97 -3.78 -7.95 8.45
CA ALA A 97 -4.74 -8.14 7.35
C ALA A 97 -4.07 -8.34 5.97
N TRP A 98 -2.80 -7.99 5.84
CA TRP A 98 -2.01 -8.22 4.62
C TRP A 98 -1.26 -9.55 4.66
N ARG A 99 -1.30 -10.27 5.78
CA ARG A 99 -0.65 -11.57 5.94
C ARG A 99 -1.51 -12.68 5.31
N PRO A 100 -1.09 -13.28 4.19
CA PRO A 100 -1.90 -14.30 3.52
C PRO A 100 -1.75 -15.68 4.18
N GLU A 101 -2.80 -16.49 4.12
CA GLU A 101 -2.72 -17.91 4.53
C GLU A 101 -1.98 -18.79 3.51
N ASP A 102 -2.12 -18.49 2.21
CA ASP A 102 -1.53 -19.24 1.11
C ASP A 102 -1.14 -18.34 -0.08
N SER A 103 -0.53 -18.94 -1.11
CA SER A 103 -0.09 -18.18 -2.29
C SER A 103 -1.23 -17.57 -3.10
N LEU A 104 -2.43 -18.15 -3.07
CA LEU A 104 -3.56 -17.62 -3.84
C LEU A 104 -4.18 -16.43 -3.12
N GLU A 105 -4.26 -16.49 -1.80
CA GLU A 105 -4.63 -15.37 -0.94
C GLU A 105 -3.62 -14.22 -1.03
N ALA A 106 -2.33 -14.56 -1.07
CA ALA A 106 -1.27 -13.57 -1.33
C ALA A 106 -1.52 -12.82 -2.64
N ARG A 107 -1.89 -13.50 -3.72
CA ARG A 107 -2.24 -12.85 -4.99
C ARG A 107 -3.48 -11.96 -4.89
N ALA A 108 -4.46 -12.33 -4.07
CA ALA A 108 -5.64 -11.49 -3.84
C ALA A 108 -5.28 -10.20 -3.08
N VAL A 109 -4.46 -10.30 -2.04
CA VAL A 109 -3.94 -9.16 -1.27
C VAL A 109 -3.08 -8.25 -2.17
N LEU A 110 -2.10 -8.83 -2.87
CA LEU A 110 -1.21 -8.11 -3.80
C LEU A 110 -2.02 -7.39 -4.88
N TYR A 111 -2.95 -8.09 -5.55
CA TYR A 111 -3.81 -7.46 -6.56
C TYR A 111 -4.60 -6.29 -6.00
N ALA A 112 -5.21 -6.45 -4.81
CA ALA A 112 -6.02 -5.39 -4.20
C ALA A 112 -5.18 -4.14 -3.88
N VAL A 113 -3.97 -4.33 -3.32
CA VAL A 113 -3.07 -3.23 -2.94
C VAL A 113 -2.42 -2.60 -4.17
N GLU A 114 -1.77 -3.39 -5.01
CA GLU A 114 -0.98 -2.94 -6.17
C GLU A 114 -1.87 -2.30 -7.25
N SER A 115 -3.11 -2.78 -7.44
CA SER A 115 -4.03 -2.12 -8.39
C SER A 115 -4.47 -0.71 -7.95
N SER A 116 -4.29 -0.37 -6.67
CA SER A 116 -4.55 0.97 -6.12
C SER A 116 -3.32 1.88 -6.16
N GLN A 117 -2.12 1.30 -6.13
CA GLN A 117 -0.88 2.03 -5.88
C GLN A 117 -0.49 3.04 -6.97
N PRO A 118 -0.68 2.82 -8.28
CA PRO A 118 -0.29 3.80 -9.29
C PRO A 118 -0.93 5.17 -9.09
N GLU A 119 -2.25 5.20 -8.81
CA GLU A 119 -2.96 6.46 -8.57
C GLU A 119 -2.57 7.08 -7.22
N ILE A 120 -2.40 6.25 -6.20
CA ILE A 120 -1.94 6.68 -4.87
C ILE A 120 -0.56 7.31 -4.95
N ALA A 121 0.38 6.66 -5.63
CA ALA A 121 1.76 7.08 -5.75
C ALA A 121 1.87 8.39 -6.54
N ARG A 122 1.13 8.53 -7.65
CA ARG A 122 1.02 9.81 -8.39
C ARG A 122 0.48 10.94 -7.52
N THR A 123 -0.57 10.68 -6.74
CA THR A 123 -1.15 11.67 -5.81
C THR A 123 -0.16 12.06 -4.71
N LYS A 124 0.54 11.09 -4.12
CA LYS A 124 1.56 11.34 -3.10
C LYS A 124 2.70 12.17 -3.66
N LEU A 125 3.26 11.76 -4.79
CA LEU A 125 4.36 12.45 -5.46
C LEU A 125 4.01 13.90 -5.77
N ARG A 126 2.82 14.14 -6.34
CA ARG A 126 2.33 15.50 -6.59
C ARG A 126 2.31 16.34 -5.32
N GLY A 127 1.69 15.84 -4.25
CA GLY A 127 1.63 16.58 -2.98
C GLY A 127 3.02 16.83 -2.37
N LEU A 128 3.94 15.85 -2.44
CA LEU A 128 5.31 16.01 -1.94
C LEU A 128 6.04 17.16 -2.62
N VAL A 129 5.94 17.25 -3.95
CA VAL A 129 6.60 18.28 -4.75
C VAL A 129 5.90 19.63 -4.61
N ASP A 130 4.56 19.66 -4.70
CA ASP A 130 3.80 20.90 -4.76
C ASP A 130 3.64 21.57 -3.39
N HIS A 131 3.64 20.80 -2.29
CA HIS A 131 3.27 21.31 -0.96
C HIS A 131 4.31 21.06 0.13
N TYR A 132 5.09 19.99 0.02
CA TYR A 132 5.94 19.54 1.14
C TYR A 132 7.45 19.71 0.88
N GLY A 133 7.81 20.40 -0.20
CA GLY A 133 9.20 20.82 -0.46
C GLY A 133 10.12 19.73 -0.99
N PHE A 134 9.58 18.62 -1.48
CA PHE A 134 10.37 17.57 -2.12
C PHE A 134 10.74 17.96 -3.55
N THR A 135 11.81 17.36 -4.06
CA THR A 135 12.24 17.51 -5.46
C THR A 135 12.03 16.18 -6.18
N ALA A 136 11.35 16.21 -7.33
CA ALA A 136 11.21 15.04 -8.19
C ALA A 136 12.59 14.48 -8.62
N GLY A 137 12.73 13.16 -8.67
CA GLY A 137 13.96 12.43 -8.91
C GLY A 137 14.91 12.36 -7.71
N SER A 138 14.52 12.89 -6.54
CA SER A 138 15.32 12.76 -5.31
C SER A 138 15.12 11.39 -4.66
N ARG A 139 16.05 10.96 -3.79
CA ARG A 139 15.89 9.71 -3.04
C ARG A 139 14.55 9.64 -2.28
N GLY A 140 14.11 10.76 -1.71
CA GLY A 140 12.85 10.85 -0.98
C GLY A 140 11.59 10.74 -1.83
N THR A 141 11.68 10.78 -3.17
CA THR A 141 10.53 10.61 -4.08
C THR A 141 10.55 9.31 -4.89
N GLN A 142 11.67 8.59 -4.91
CA GLN A 142 11.87 7.41 -5.75
C GLN A 142 10.83 6.31 -5.55
N TYR A 143 10.40 6.06 -4.30
CA TYR A 143 9.37 5.06 -4.02
C TYR A 143 8.09 5.35 -4.82
N PHE A 144 7.64 6.60 -4.80
CA PHE A 144 6.39 7.00 -5.45
C PHE A 144 6.53 7.10 -6.97
N GLU A 145 7.69 7.48 -7.48
CA GLU A 145 7.96 7.47 -8.92
C GLU A 145 7.93 6.06 -9.48
N LEU A 146 8.55 5.11 -8.77
CA LEU A 146 8.54 3.69 -9.14
C LEU A 146 7.12 3.12 -9.13
N HIS A 147 6.39 3.26 -8.02
CA HIS A 147 5.06 2.65 -7.86
C HIS A 147 3.97 3.38 -8.68
N ALA A 148 4.24 4.58 -9.21
CA ALA A 148 3.35 5.26 -10.16
C ALA A 148 3.22 4.53 -11.51
N GLU A 149 4.12 3.59 -11.80
CA GLU A 149 4.16 2.81 -13.05
C GLU A 149 4.28 1.30 -12.78
N ARG A 150 5.20 0.88 -11.89
CA ARG A 150 5.57 -0.54 -11.71
C ARG A 150 4.39 -1.43 -11.32
N ASP A 151 3.54 -0.94 -10.43
CA ASP A 151 2.44 -1.72 -9.87
C ASP A 151 1.32 -2.01 -10.89
N GLU A 152 1.29 -1.33 -12.05
CA GLU A 152 0.40 -1.70 -13.15
C GLU A 152 0.73 -3.12 -13.68
N GLU A 153 2.03 -3.47 -13.76
CA GLU A 153 2.48 -4.80 -14.19
C GLU A 153 2.30 -5.85 -13.08
N HIS A 154 2.62 -5.52 -11.82
CA HIS A 154 2.42 -6.42 -10.68
C HIS A 154 0.93 -6.79 -10.51
N ALA A 155 0.04 -5.79 -10.56
CA ALA A 155 -1.39 -6.00 -10.49
C ALA A 155 -1.90 -6.85 -11.67
N SER A 156 -1.38 -6.63 -12.88
CA SER A 156 -1.75 -7.43 -14.06
C SER A 156 -1.36 -8.91 -13.89
N THR A 157 -0.17 -9.18 -13.34
CA THR A 157 0.35 -10.52 -13.06
C THR A 157 -0.51 -11.23 -12.02
N SER A 158 -0.80 -10.56 -10.90
CA SER A 158 -1.68 -11.11 -9.87
C SER A 158 -3.10 -11.35 -10.39
N ALA A 159 -3.64 -10.45 -11.22
CA ALA A 159 -4.95 -10.64 -11.87
C ALA A 159 -4.98 -11.85 -12.81
N ALA A 160 -3.89 -12.13 -13.54
CA ALA A 160 -3.81 -13.31 -14.41
C ALA A 160 -3.93 -14.61 -13.60
N VAL A 161 -3.27 -14.70 -12.44
CA VAL A 161 -3.39 -15.85 -11.54
C VAL A 161 -4.82 -15.98 -10.99
N LEU A 162 -5.40 -14.86 -10.53
CA LEU A 162 -6.74 -14.86 -9.93
C LEU A 162 -7.86 -15.20 -10.94
N ARG A 163 -7.68 -14.90 -12.23
CA ARG A 163 -8.65 -15.30 -13.27
C ARG A 163 -8.75 -16.81 -13.45
N GLU A 164 -7.67 -17.53 -13.16
CA GLU A 164 -7.60 -18.99 -13.22
C GLU A 164 -7.88 -19.65 -11.86
N ALA A 165 -8.20 -18.86 -10.82
CA ALA A 165 -8.50 -19.38 -9.49
C ALA A 165 -9.77 -20.25 -9.49
N PRO A 166 -9.81 -21.31 -8.65
CA PRO A 166 -11.02 -22.12 -8.48
C PRO A 166 -12.21 -21.26 -8.01
N ALA A 167 -13.39 -21.52 -8.57
CA ALA A 167 -14.60 -20.78 -8.20
C ALA A 167 -14.96 -20.91 -6.70
N ASP A 168 -14.63 -22.06 -6.10
CA ASP A 168 -14.88 -22.32 -4.67
C ASP A 168 -14.00 -21.46 -3.75
N ASP A 169 -12.87 -20.93 -4.24
CA ASP A 169 -12.00 -20.00 -3.50
C ASP A 169 -12.47 -18.54 -3.61
N ALA A 170 -13.40 -18.22 -4.51
CA ALA A 170 -13.71 -16.83 -4.85
C ALA A 170 -14.15 -15.99 -3.64
N ASP A 171 -14.95 -16.56 -2.73
CA ASP A 171 -15.43 -15.82 -1.55
C ASP A 171 -14.29 -15.51 -0.57
N ARG A 172 -13.43 -16.49 -0.25
CA ARG A 172 -12.29 -16.25 0.66
C ARG A 172 -11.28 -15.27 0.08
N LEU A 173 -11.07 -15.28 -1.24
CA LEU A 173 -10.12 -14.36 -1.90
C LEU A 173 -10.65 -12.93 -1.92
N VAL A 174 -11.96 -12.75 -2.12
CA VAL A 174 -12.60 -11.44 -1.99
C VAL A 174 -12.55 -10.95 -0.55
N ASP A 175 -12.76 -11.82 0.43
CA ASP A 175 -12.69 -11.48 1.85
C ASP A 175 -11.27 -11.03 2.25
N ALA A 176 -10.23 -11.75 1.83
CA ALA A 176 -8.83 -11.38 2.07
C ALA A 176 -8.46 -10.04 1.41
N ALA A 177 -8.79 -9.86 0.13
CA ALA A 177 -8.59 -8.59 -0.58
C ALA A 177 -9.31 -7.43 0.10
N THR A 178 -10.57 -7.64 0.52
CA THR A 178 -11.37 -6.63 1.22
C THR A 178 -10.80 -6.31 2.60
N ALA A 179 -10.32 -7.31 3.33
CA ALA A 179 -9.66 -7.13 4.62
C ALA A 179 -8.38 -6.28 4.47
N ALA A 180 -7.57 -6.55 3.44
CA ALA A 180 -6.36 -5.78 3.16
C ALA A 180 -6.66 -4.30 2.86
N LEU A 181 -7.65 -4.04 2.00
CA LEU A 181 -8.09 -2.68 1.67
C LEU A 181 -8.63 -1.92 2.88
N LYS A 182 -9.48 -2.58 3.67
CA LYS A 182 -10.03 -2.02 4.91
C LYS A 182 -8.94 -1.79 5.96
N GLY A 183 -7.96 -2.68 6.05
CA GLY A 183 -6.79 -2.53 6.91
C GLY A 183 -6.01 -1.25 6.57
N ASN A 184 -5.79 -0.99 5.27
CA ASN A 184 -5.12 0.24 4.83
C ASN A 184 -5.92 1.50 5.19
N TRP A 185 -7.25 1.46 5.01
CA TRP A 185 -8.12 2.55 5.47
C TRP A 185 -7.98 2.80 6.97
N GLN A 186 -8.02 1.74 7.79
CA GLN A 186 -7.91 1.84 9.24
C GLN A 186 -6.53 2.33 9.69
N LEU A 187 -5.45 1.95 9.00
CA LEU A 187 -4.12 2.53 9.22
C LEU A 187 -4.18 4.06 9.11
N LEU A 188 -4.87 4.59 8.11
CA LEU A 188 -5.04 6.04 7.94
C LEU A 188 -5.95 6.67 9.00
N ASP A 189 -6.97 5.98 9.50
CA ASP A 189 -7.73 6.41 10.70
C ASP A 189 -6.77 6.55 11.90
N GLY A 190 -5.92 5.54 12.11
CA GLY A 190 -4.90 5.50 13.17
C GLY A 190 -3.90 6.64 13.05
N VAL A 191 -3.39 6.91 11.84
CA VAL A 191 -2.51 8.05 11.57
C VAL A 191 -3.23 9.36 11.84
N THR A 192 -4.43 9.55 11.27
CA THR A 192 -5.19 10.81 11.32
C THR A 192 -5.60 11.19 12.74
N SER A 193 -5.95 10.22 13.58
CA SER A 193 -6.32 10.48 14.98
C SER A 193 -5.19 11.01 15.85
N ARG A 194 -3.93 10.98 15.35
CA ARG A 194 -2.72 11.33 16.08
C ARG A 194 -2.00 12.57 15.51
N ILE A 195 -2.54 13.22 14.46
CA ILE A 195 -1.91 14.35 13.72
C ILE A 195 -2.84 15.52 13.35
#